data_AF-A0A968FRV4-F1
#
_entry.id   AF-A0A968FRV4-F1
#
_cell.length_a   1.000
_cell.length_b   1.000
_cell.length_c   1.000
_cell.angle_alpha   90.00
_cell.angle_beta   90.00
_cell.angle_gamma   90.00
#
_symmetry.space_group_name_H-M   'P 1'
#
loop_
_entity.id
_entity.type
_entity.pdbx_description
1 polymer ?
#
loop_
_entity_poly.entity_id
_entity_poly.type
_entity_poly.pdbx_seq_one_letter_code
_entity_poly.pdbx_strand_id
1 'polypeptide(L)'
;RNYITDAVPEIRIDISIRSLAGFVAATGKSLNITDAYNETELRQFHPQLSHGSTLDKILNYRTQSIMVLPLPYNRRLIGILEIINKKGTEAFSETDFKRAREISPAMGLALVKLDEQGSNGLESEPKFFSTEINTPQP
;
A
#
# COMPACT_ATOMS: atom_id res chain seq x y z
N ARG A 1 3.52 -3.48 -22.87
CA ARG A 1 3.60 -1.99 -22.94
C ARG A 1 3.94 -1.55 -21.52
N ASN A 2 5.20 -1.21 -21.25
CA ASN A 2 5.63 -0.80 -19.91
C ASN A 2 5.36 0.70 -19.79
N TYR A 3 4.61 1.11 -18.77
CA TYR A 3 4.38 2.51 -18.48
C TYR A 3 5.60 3.03 -17.72
N ILE A 4 6.35 3.92 -18.35
CA ILE A 4 7.26 4.85 -17.67
C ILE A 4 6.45 6.13 -17.55
N THR A 5 6.08 6.54 -16.34
CA THR A 5 5.48 7.84 -16.09
C THR A 5 6.56 8.80 -15.60
N ASP A 6 6.54 10.02 -16.14
CA ASP A 6 7.22 11.19 -15.59
C ASP A 6 6.99 11.28 -14.07
N ALA A 7 7.96 11.84 -13.35
CA ALA A 7 8.14 11.78 -11.90
C ALA A 7 6.82 11.74 -11.09
N VAL A 8 6.59 10.63 -10.38
CA VAL A 8 5.47 10.47 -9.44
C VAL A 8 5.66 11.46 -8.28
N PRO A 9 4.69 12.34 -7.98
CA PRO A 9 4.80 13.26 -6.86
C PRO A 9 4.88 12.49 -5.53
N GLU A 10 5.87 12.82 -4.70
CA GLU A 10 6.00 12.28 -3.35
C GLU A 10 4.88 12.85 -2.47
N ILE A 11 4.04 11.97 -1.91
CA ILE A 11 2.96 12.34 -0.99
C ILE A 11 3.34 11.84 0.41
N ARG A 12 3.38 12.75 1.38
CA ARG A 12 3.64 12.42 2.79
C ARG A 12 2.34 12.39 3.57
N ILE A 13 2.08 11.27 4.25
CA ILE A 13 0.87 11.06 5.05
C ILE A 13 1.30 10.65 6.46
N ASP A 14 0.64 11.21 7.48
CA ASP A 14 0.88 10.82 8.86
C ASP A 14 0.50 9.35 9.09
N ILE A 15 1.43 8.58 9.66
CA ILE A 15 1.19 7.19 10.03
C ILE A 15 0.24 7.20 11.24
N SER A 16 -0.97 6.69 11.05
CA SER A 16 -2.00 6.60 12.08
C SER A 16 -2.76 5.30 11.98
N ILE A 17 -3.12 4.69 13.10
CA ILE A 17 -4.01 3.51 13.13
C ILE A 17 -5.38 3.78 12.48
N ARG A 18 -5.71 5.06 12.23
CA ARG A 18 -6.91 5.49 11.51
C ARG A 18 -6.82 5.29 10.01
N SER A 19 -5.63 5.23 9.42
CA SER A 19 -5.44 4.93 7.99
C SER A 19 -5.18 3.45 7.76
N LEU A 20 -5.44 2.97 6.54
CA LEU A 20 -5.24 1.58 6.17
C LEU A 20 -3.75 1.19 6.26
N ALA A 21 -2.87 1.94 5.58
CA ALA A 21 -1.42 1.77 5.71
C ALA A 21 -0.94 1.79 7.16
N GLY A 22 -1.40 2.76 7.95
CA GLY A 22 -0.95 2.91 9.34
C GLY A 22 -1.44 1.77 10.25
N PHE A 23 -2.65 1.26 10.03
CA PHE A 23 -3.13 0.06 10.72
C PHE A 23 -2.26 -1.16 10.39
N VAL A 24 -1.95 -1.40 9.12
CA VAL A 24 -1.10 -2.53 8.72
C VAL A 24 0.33 -2.34 9.23
N ALA A 25 0.85 -1.12 9.22
CA ALA A 25 2.18 -0.83 9.76
C ALA A 25 2.26 -1.09 11.27
N ALA A 26 1.24 -0.71 12.03
CA ALA A 26 1.21 -0.90 13.48
C ALA A 26 0.96 -2.36 13.89
N THR A 27 0.15 -3.10 13.13
CA THR A 27 -0.33 -4.44 13.54
C THR A 27 0.33 -5.59 12.79
N GLY A 28 0.93 -5.32 11.63
CA GLY A 28 1.40 -6.34 10.68
C GLY A 28 0.28 -7.14 10.01
N LYS A 29 -0.99 -6.84 10.28
CA LYS A 29 -2.14 -7.59 9.73
C LYS A 29 -2.52 -7.02 8.36
N SER A 30 -2.44 -7.84 7.32
CA SER A 30 -2.87 -7.44 5.98
C SER A 30 -4.39 -7.22 5.89
N LEU A 31 -4.81 -6.30 5.04
CA LEU A 31 -6.21 -5.98 4.75
C LEU A 31 -6.56 -6.36 3.31
N ASN A 32 -7.78 -6.87 3.12
CA ASN A 32 -8.42 -7.01 1.82
C ASN A 32 -9.82 -6.41 1.95
N ILE A 33 -10.03 -5.24 1.35
CA ILE A 33 -11.24 -4.44 1.48
C ILE A 33 -11.91 -4.34 0.11
N THR A 34 -13.18 -4.71 0.07
CA THR A 34 -13.98 -4.74 -1.15
C THR A 34 -14.55 -3.37 -1.52
N ASP A 35 -14.91 -2.57 -0.53
CA ASP A 35 -15.31 -1.17 -0.69
C ASP A 35 -14.69 -0.29 0.41
N ALA A 36 -13.72 0.54 0.03
CA ALA A 36 -13.00 1.44 0.92
C ALA A 36 -13.88 2.52 1.57
N TYR A 37 -15.09 2.74 1.04
CA TYR A 37 -16.08 3.66 1.61
C TYR A 37 -17.11 2.96 2.51
N ASN A 38 -17.06 1.62 2.62
CA ASN A 38 -17.93 0.85 3.49
C ASN A 38 -17.39 0.85 4.93
N GLU A 39 -17.88 1.79 5.74
CA GLU A 39 -17.49 1.89 7.15
C GLU A 39 -17.78 0.61 7.95
N THR A 40 -18.79 -0.18 7.58
CA THR A 40 -19.11 -1.42 8.30
C THR A 40 -18.00 -2.45 8.08
N GLU A 41 -17.50 -2.58 6.85
CA GLU A 41 -16.36 -3.44 6.50
C GLU A 41 -15.09 -2.97 7.23
N LEU A 42 -14.78 -1.68 7.21
CA LEU A 42 -13.60 -1.14 7.89
C LEU A 42 -13.61 -1.38 9.40
N ARG A 43 -14.77 -1.22 10.03
CA ARG A 43 -14.93 -1.42 11.48
C ARG A 43 -14.76 -2.88 11.91
N GLN A 44 -14.86 -3.86 11.00
CA GLN A 44 -14.53 -5.26 11.30
C GLN A 44 -13.04 -5.44 11.62
N PHE A 45 -12.17 -4.57 11.09
CA PHE A 45 -10.74 -4.61 11.37
C PHE A 45 -10.37 -3.75 12.59
N HIS A 46 -10.85 -2.50 12.64
CA HIS A 46 -10.64 -1.63 13.80
C HIS A 46 -11.70 -0.51 13.88
N PRO A 47 -12.23 -0.17 15.07
CA PRO A 47 -13.32 0.82 15.21
C PRO A 47 -13.00 2.22 14.69
N GLN A 48 -11.72 2.59 14.67
CA GLN A 48 -11.26 3.91 14.21
C GLN A 48 -10.72 3.90 12.78
N LEU A 49 -10.77 2.76 12.08
CA LEU A 49 -10.22 2.63 10.73
C LEU A 49 -11.09 3.39 9.72
N SER A 50 -10.44 4.17 8.87
CA SER A 50 -11.05 4.92 7.79
C SER A 50 -10.12 4.93 6.58
N HIS A 51 -10.69 4.96 5.38
CA HIS A 51 -9.92 5.05 4.14
C HIS A 51 -9.22 6.42 3.98
N GLY A 52 -9.72 7.48 4.61
CA GLY A 52 -9.09 8.80 4.54
C GLY A 52 -9.09 9.38 3.12
N SER A 53 -10.22 9.96 2.70
CA SER A 53 -10.47 10.48 1.33
C SER A 53 -9.49 11.55 0.79
N THR A 54 -8.47 11.95 1.54
CA THR A 54 -7.53 13.01 1.15
C THR A 54 -6.74 12.64 -0.10
N LEU A 55 -6.29 11.39 -0.20
CA LEU A 55 -5.51 10.93 -1.36
C LEU A 55 -6.36 10.87 -2.63
N ASP A 56 -7.56 10.30 -2.54
CA ASP A 56 -8.53 10.24 -3.64
C ASP A 56 -8.84 11.63 -4.22
N LYS A 57 -8.98 12.65 -3.35
CA LYS A 57 -9.22 14.04 -3.76
C LYS A 57 -8.03 14.65 -4.48
N ILE A 58 -6.81 14.39 -4.01
CA ILE A 58 -5.58 14.91 -4.62
C ILE A 58 -5.35 14.26 -5.98
N LEU A 59 -5.57 12.95 -6.08
CA LEU A 59 -5.35 12.16 -7.30
C LEU A 59 -6.54 12.20 -8.26
N ASN A 60 -7.65 12.85 -7.87
CA ASN A 60 -8.92 12.82 -8.59
C ASN A 60 -9.32 11.38 -9.00
N TYR A 61 -9.12 10.44 -8.08
CA TYR A 61 -9.30 9.02 -8.30
C TYR A 61 -10.11 8.43 -7.16
N ARG A 62 -11.08 7.55 -7.47
CA ARG A 62 -11.89 6.90 -6.45
C ARG A 62 -11.35 5.50 -6.16
N THR A 63 -10.88 5.28 -4.94
CA THR A 63 -10.46 3.96 -4.46
C THR A 63 -11.69 3.17 -4.03
N GLN A 64 -12.02 2.11 -4.76
CA GLN A 64 -13.13 1.22 -4.45
C GLN A 64 -12.61 -0.01 -3.70
N SER A 65 -11.85 -0.88 -4.36
CA SER A 65 -11.25 -2.04 -3.70
C SER A 65 -9.80 -1.74 -3.33
N ILE A 66 -9.36 -2.20 -2.17
CA ILE A 66 -7.97 -2.00 -1.72
C ILE A 66 -7.44 -3.22 -0.96
N MET A 67 -6.22 -3.59 -1.28
CA MET A 67 -5.45 -4.60 -0.58
C MET A 67 -4.22 -3.94 0.04
N VAL A 68 -4.00 -4.15 1.33
CA VAL A 68 -2.87 -3.55 2.07
C VAL A 68 -2.05 -4.64 2.74
N LEU A 69 -0.75 -4.68 2.45
CA LEU A 69 0.16 -5.75 2.84
C LEU A 69 1.40 -5.16 3.52
N PRO A 70 1.91 -5.77 4.60
CA PRO A 70 3.24 -5.42 5.09
C PRO A 70 4.31 -5.89 4.11
N LEU A 71 5.44 -5.19 4.04
CA LEU A 71 6.65 -5.61 3.33
C LEU A 71 7.74 -5.97 4.36
N PRO A 72 7.76 -7.20 4.87
CA PRO A 72 8.70 -7.60 5.91
C PRO A 72 10.06 -8.01 5.31
N TYR A 73 11.13 -7.72 6.05
CA TYR A 73 12.46 -8.27 5.79
C TYR A 73 13.25 -8.37 7.09
N ASN A 74 13.98 -9.47 7.30
CA ASN A 74 14.80 -9.70 8.50
C ASN A 74 14.10 -9.34 9.83
N ARG A 75 12.84 -9.76 9.99
CA ARG A 75 11.99 -9.50 11.17
C ARG A 75 11.67 -8.03 11.43
N ARG A 76 11.87 -7.16 10.44
CA ARG A 76 11.49 -5.75 10.46
C ARG A 76 10.47 -5.47 9.37
N LEU A 77 9.61 -4.49 9.62
CA LEU A 77 8.73 -3.93 8.59
C LEU A 77 9.54 -2.89 7.80
N ILE A 78 9.70 -3.11 6.50
CA ILE A 78 10.43 -2.18 5.62
C ILE A 78 9.49 -1.15 5.02
N GLY A 79 8.26 -1.56 4.73
CA GLY A 79 7.26 -0.73 4.09
C GLY A 79 5.90 -1.39 4.08
N ILE A 80 4.97 -0.77 3.36
CA ILE A 80 3.62 -1.27 3.16
C ILE A 80 3.41 -1.39 1.65
N LEU A 81 2.53 -2.26 1.20
CA LEU A 81 2.14 -2.35 -0.20
C LEU A 81 0.64 -2.14 -0.27
N GLU A 82 0.22 -1.09 -0.95
CA GLU A 82 -1.18 -0.81 -1.24
C GLU A 82 -1.44 -1.13 -2.71
N ILE A 83 -2.51 -1.86 -2.98
CA ILE A 83 -2.96 -2.19 -4.32
C ILE A 83 -4.44 -1.82 -4.37
N ILE A 84 -4.75 -0.80 -5.16
CA ILE A 84 -6.11 -0.30 -5.33
C ILE A 84 -6.70 -0.76 -6.66
N ASN A 85 -8.02 -0.89 -6.68
CA ASN A 85 -8.84 -1.06 -7.89
C ASN A 85 -8.30 -2.09 -8.86
N LYS A 86 -8.51 -3.36 -8.53
CA LYS A 86 -8.28 -4.47 -9.45
C LYS A 86 -8.92 -4.16 -10.81
N LYS A 87 -8.25 -4.51 -11.90
CA LYS A 87 -8.84 -4.39 -13.24
C LYS A 87 -10.10 -5.25 -13.35
N GLY A 88 -11.16 -4.64 -13.88
CA GLY A 88 -12.52 -5.17 -13.79
C GLY A 88 -13.28 -4.46 -12.67
N THR A 89 -14.58 -4.68 -12.55
CA THR A 89 -15.40 -4.06 -11.49
C THR A 89 -15.41 -4.88 -10.21
N GLU A 90 -14.56 -5.91 -10.12
CA GLU A 90 -14.55 -6.89 -9.03
C GLU A 90 -13.49 -6.54 -7.98
N ALA A 91 -13.79 -6.83 -6.72
CA ALA A 91 -12.82 -6.77 -5.63
C ALA A 91 -11.74 -7.86 -5.75
N PHE A 92 -10.68 -7.75 -4.95
CA PHE A 92 -9.64 -8.77 -4.91
C PHE A 92 -10.15 -10.07 -4.29
N SER A 93 -9.94 -11.17 -5.00
CA SER A 93 -10.29 -12.50 -4.49
C SER A 93 -9.30 -12.95 -3.42
N GLU A 94 -9.68 -13.94 -2.62
CA GLU A 94 -8.77 -14.62 -1.69
C GLU A 94 -7.52 -15.18 -2.39
N THR A 95 -7.65 -15.63 -3.64
CA THR A 95 -6.52 -16.11 -4.44
C THR A 95 -5.55 -14.97 -4.79
N ASP A 96 -6.07 -13.80 -5.16
CA ASP A 96 -5.26 -12.60 -5.42
C ASP A 96 -4.51 -12.19 -4.14
N PHE A 97 -5.23 -12.17 -3.02
CA PHE A 97 -4.69 -11.79 -1.72
C PHE A 97 -3.59 -12.74 -1.24
N LYS A 98 -3.80 -14.04 -1.40
CA LYS A 98 -2.79 -15.07 -1.07
C LYS A 98 -1.52 -14.88 -1.89
N ARG A 99 -1.65 -14.70 -3.21
CA ARG A 99 -0.48 -14.48 -4.10
C ARG A 99 0.28 -13.22 -3.73
N ALA A 100 -0.42 -12.13 -3.44
CA ALA A 100 0.21 -10.88 -3.06
C ALA A 100 0.96 -11.00 -1.72
N ARG A 101 0.39 -11.71 -0.73
CA ARG A 101 1.09 -12.06 0.52
C ARG A 101 2.35 -12.89 0.31
N GLU A 102 2.34 -13.83 -0.62
CA GLU A 102 3.51 -14.66 -0.95
C GLU A 102 4.66 -13.84 -1.54
N ILE A 103 4.35 -12.77 -2.29
CA ILE A 103 5.34 -11.91 -2.96
C ILE A 103 5.86 -10.79 -2.03
N SER A 104 5.07 -10.38 -1.04
CA SER A 104 5.39 -9.26 -0.14
C SER A 104 6.79 -9.32 0.50
N PRO A 105 7.29 -10.47 1.01
CA PRO A 105 8.64 -10.55 1.57
C PRO A 105 9.75 -10.28 0.54
N ALA A 106 9.55 -10.73 -0.71
CA ALA A 106 10.51 -10.50 -1.79
C ALA A 106 10.57 -9.01 -2.17
N MET A 107 9.41 -8.32 -2.16
CA MET A 107 9.35 -6.87 -2.34
C MET A 107 10.03 -6.12 -1.18
N GLY A 108 9.87 -6.58 0.06
CA GLY A 108 10.61 -6.03 1.20
C GLY A 108 12.13 -6.09 1.01
N LEU A 109 12.66 -7.23 0.57
CA LEU A 109 14.08 -7.37 0.21
C LEU A 109 14.48 -6.41 -0.93
N ALA A 110 13.66 -6.30 -1.97
CA ALA A 110 13.95 -5.43 -3.11
C ALA A 110 14.05 -3.96 -2.69
N LEU A 111 13.15 -3.48 -1.83
CA LEU A 111 13.19 -2.11 -1.29
C LEU A 111 14.47 -1.84 -0.49
N VAL A 112 14.88 -2.78 0.37
CA VAL A 112 16.15 -2.65 1.12
C VAL A 112 17.34 -2.51 0.18
N LYS A 113 17.41 -3.34 -0.86
CA LYS A 113 18.50 -3.26 -1.85
C LYS A 113 18.51 -1.94 -2.62
N LEU A 114 17.34 -1.38 -2.93
CA LEU A 114 17.24 -0.10 -3.63
C LEU A 114 17.70 1.07 -2.73
N ASP A 115 17.37 1.02 -1.44
CA ASP A 115 17.84 2.00 -0.45
C ASP A 115 19.37 1.94 -0.30
N GLU A 116 19.94 0.74 -0.15
CA GLU A 116 21.40 0.53 -0.08
C GLU A 116 22.15 1.06 -1.32
N GLN A 117 21.56 0.91 -2.52
CA GLN A 117 22.14 1.42 -3.76
C GLN A 117 22.02 2.95 -3.89
N GLY A 118 20.99 3.56 -3.29
CA GLY A 118 20.81 5.01 -3.22
C GLY A 118 21.67 5.69 -2.13
N SER A 119 22.03 4.96 -1.08
CA SER A 119 22.79 5.45 0.09
C SER A 119 24.31 5.38 -0.04
N ASN A 120 24.86 5.11 -1.24
CA ASN A 120 26.28 5.41 -1.53
C ASN A 120 26.59 6.92 -1.59
N GLY A 121 25.64 7.77 -1.20
CA GLY A 121 25.87 9.17 -0.84
C GLY A 121 24.88 9.63 0.23
N LEU A 122 25.37 9.76 1.46
CA LEU A 122 24.78 10.45 2.63
C LEU A 122 23.68 9.71 3.41
N GLU A 123 23.79 9.86 4.74
CA GLU A 123 23.24 9.05 5.84
C GLU A 123 21.71 8.89 5.86
N SER A 124 21.29 7.72 6.36
CA SER A 124 19.96 7.13 6.32
C SER A 124 19.05 7.53 7.50
N GLU A 125 17.90 8.12 7.20
CA GLU A 125 16.69 7.99 8.02
C GLU A 125 15.75 6.94 7.39
N PRO A 126 14.99 6.17 8.18
CA PRO A 126 14.10 5.13 7.66
C PRO A 126 13.00 5.75 6.78
N LYS A 127 13.08 5.52 5.47
CA LYS A 127 12.04 5.88 4.51
C LYS A 127 11.06 4.71 4.38
N PHE A 128 9.86 4.88 4.92
CA PHE A 128 8.77 3.91 4.71
C PHE A 128 8.25 4.04 3.28
N PHE A 129 8.52 3.05 2.43
CA PHE A 129 8.10 3.03 1.04
C PHE A 129 6.89 2.12 0.83
N SER A 130 5.86 2.64 0.17
CA SER A 130 4.76 1.85 -0.38
C SER A 130 4.65 1.99 -1.89
N THR A 131 4.61 0.87 -2.60
CA THR A 131 4.58 0.82 -4.07
C THR A 131 3.17 0.51 -4.57
N GLU A 132 2.47 1.48 -5.15
CA GLU A 132 1.20 1.20 -5.84
C GLU A 132 1.42 1.01 -7.34
N ILE A 133 0.74 0.00 -7.90
CA ILE A 133 0.72 -0.31 -9.34
C ILE A 133 -0.62 0.17 -9.87
N ASN A 134 -0.67 1.24 -10.67
CA ASN A 134 -1.89 1.56 -11.40
C ASN A 134 -1.61 2.00 -12.85
N THR A 135 -2.30 1.35 -13.78
CA THR A 135 -2.24 1.59 -15.23
C THR A 135 -3.34 2.57 -15.66
N PRO A 136 -3.09 3.45 -16.64
CA PRO A 136 -4.08 4.40 -17.11
C PRO A 136 -5.17 3.72 -17.95
N GLN A 137 -6.37 4.30 -17.92
CA GLN A 137 -7.54 3.95 -18.75
C GLN A 137 -8.04 5.25 -19.44
N PRO A 138 -8.83 5.13 -20.53
CA PRO A 138 -8.69 5.88 -21.79
C PRO A 138 -9.09 7.36 -21.75
#